data_AF-A0A8S1UG95-F1
#
_entry.id   AF-A0A8S1UG95-F1
#
_cell.length_a   1.000
_cell.length_b   1.000
_cell.length_c   1.000
_cell.angle_alpha   90.00
_cell.angle_beta   90.00
_cell.angle_gamma   90.00
#
_symmetry.space_group_name_H-M   'P 1'
#
loop_
_entity.id
_entity.type
_entity.pdbx_description
1 polymer ?
#
loop_
_entity_poly.entity_id
_entity_poly.type
_entity_poly.pdbx_seq_one_letter_code
_entity_poly.pdbx_strand_id
1 'polypeptide(L)'
;MSDHDTHIHQNITIQQKNERIKQSITTSMKLSLMNIYQVCSKFCIKDYKKKDLSDREKICLSRCFERKNETLQTTMEFLGKLEQTSD
;
A
#
# COMPACT_ATOMS: atom_id res chain seq x y z
N MET A 1 0.63 31.53 29.50
CA MET A 1 1.04 30.90 28.24
C MET A 1 0.64 31.86 27.14
N SER A 2 1.59 32.31 26.31
CA SER A 2 1.30 33.34 25.30
C SER A 2 0.59 32.72 24.10
N ASP A 3 -0.21 33.49 23.35
CA ASP A 3 -0.85 33.02 22.10
C ASP A 3 0.17 32.46 21.09
N HIS A 4 1.42 32.94 21.19
CA HIS A 4 2.53 32.46 20.38
C HIS A 4 2.95 31.02 20.75
N ASP A 5 2.92 30.66 22.03
CA ASP A 5 3.23 29.30 22.51
C ASP A 5 2.15 28.31 22.07
N THR A 6 0.88 28.74 22.08
CA THR A 6 -0.27 27.93 21.64
C THR A 6 -0.20 27.61 20.14
N HIS A 7 0.16 28.60 19.31
CA HIS A 7 0.34 28.40 17.86
C HIS A 7 1.49 27.46 17.51
N ILE A 8 2.62 27.55 18.21
CA ILE A 8 3.76 26.64 18.01
C ILE A 8 3.36 25.21 18.38
N HIS A 9 2.64 25.02 19.48
CA HIS A 9 2.21 23.69 19.93
C HIS A 9 1.20 23.05 18.96
N GLN A 10 0.28 23.83 18.39
CA GLN A 10 -0.64 23.37 17.35
C GLN A 10 0.10 22.91 16.09
N ASN A 11 1.09 23.69 15.62
CA ASN A 11 1.88 23.34 14.45
C ASN A 11 2.68 22.04 14.64
N ILE A 12 3.30 21.83 15.81
CA ILE A 12 4.02 20.59 16.14
C ILE A 12 3.04 19.40 16.14
N THR A 13 1.84 19.57 16.70
CA THR A 13 0.82 18.51 16.76
C THR A 13 0.35 18.11 15.35
N ILE A 14 0.16 19.09 14.45
CA ILE A 14 -0.21 18.85 13.05
C ILE A 14 0.91 18.10 12.32
N GLN A 15 2.17 18.50 12.50
CA GLN A 15 3.31 17.79 11.89
C GLN A 15 3.40 16.34 12.35
N GLN A 16 3.29 16.08 13.65
CA GLN A 16 3.30 14.72 14.20
C GLN A 16 2.14 13.88 13.67
N LYS A 17 0.93 14.46 13.52
CA LYS A 17 -0.22 13.79 12.92
C LYS A 17 0.05 13.43 11.45
N ASN A 18 0.62 14.34 10.68
CA ASN A 18 0.96 14.10 9.27
C ASN A 18 2.03 13.02 9.10
N GLU A 19 3.03 12.98 9.97
CA GLU A 19 4.05 11.92 9.96
C GLU A 19 3.45 10.55 10.27
N ARG A 20 2.54 10.46 11.26
CA ARG A 20 1.82 9.21 11.57
C ARG A 20 0.96 8.74 10.39
N ILE A 21 0.24 9.66 9.74
CA ILE A 21 -0.55 9.35 8.54
C ILE A 21 0.37 8.82 7.43
N LYS A 22 1.50 9.51 7.17
CA LYS A 22 2.48 9.09 6.17
C LYS A 22 3.05 7.69 6.47
N GLN A 23 3.38 7.40 7.73
CA GLN A 23 3.86 6.09 8.16
C GLN A 23 2.80 5.00 7.97
N SER A 24 1.53 5.30 8.31
CA SER A 24 0.41 4.38 8.12
C SER A 24 0.21 4.03 6.65
N ILE A 25 0.13 5.04 5.77
CA ILE A 25 0.00 4.85 4.31
C ILE A 25 1.18 4.02 3.77
N THR A 26 2.40 4.37 4.17
CA THR A 26 3.62 3.64 3.74
C THR A 26 3.58 2.18 4.16
N THR A 27 3.14 1.90 5.39
CA THR A 27 3.05 0.54 5.92
C THR A 27 2.00 -0.27 5.18
N SER A 28 0.82 0.30 4.95
CA SER A 28 -0.26 -0.33 4.18
C SER A 28 0.17 -0.64 2.75
N MET A 29 0.84 0.28 2.06
CA MET A 29 1.36 0.04 0.71
C MET A 29 2.41 -1.08 0.69
N LYS A 30 3.33 -1.11 1.67
CA LYS A 30 4.33 -2.19 1.80
C LYS A 30 3.67 -3.55 2.02
N LEU A 31 2.68 -3.63 2.90
CA LEU A 31 1.92 -4.87 3.16
C LEU A 31 1.19 -5.35 1.92
N SER A 32 0.54 -4.44 1.19
CA SER A 32 -0.12 -4.76 -0.07
C SER A 32 0.88 -5.30 -1.11
N LEU A 33 2.03 -4.63 -1.31
CA LEU A 33 3.06 -5.10 -2.24
C LEU A 33 3.60 -6.48 -1.86
N MET A 34 3.86 -6.72 -0.57
CA MET A 34 4.30 -8.02 -0.07
C MET A 34 3.26 -9.11 -0.33
N ASN A 35 1.98 -8.83 -0.09
CA ASN A 35 0.91 -9.78 -0.33
C ASN A 35 0.77 -10.12 -1.82
N ILE A 36 0.83 -9.10 -2.70
CA ILE A 36 0.82 -9.31 -4.15
C ILE A 36 2.00 -10.19 -4.57
N TYR A 37 3.21 -9.87 -4.09
CA TYR A 37 4.40 -10.65 -4.37
C TYR A 37 4.24 -12.11 -3.92
N GLN A 38 3.77 -12.35 -2.69
CA GLN A 38 3.57 -13.70 -2.16
C GLN A 38 2.54 -14.50 -2.95
N VAL A 39 1.40 -13.89 -3.29
CA VAL A 39 0.35 -14.56 -4.07
C VAL A 39 0.84 -14.89 -5.47
N CYS A 40 1.48 -13.92 -6.14
CA CYS A 40 1.92 -14.09 -7.52
C CYS A 40 3.10 -15.05 -7.63
N SER A 41 4.08 -15.00 -6.72
CA SER A 41 5.17 -15.98 -6.67
C SER A 41 4.64 -17.38 -6.43
N LYS A 42 3.77 -17.58 -5.43
CA LYS A 42 3.15 -18.89 -5.15
C LYS A 42 2.41 -19.48 -6.34
N PHE A 43 1.71 -18.66 -7.11
CA PHE A 43 0.91 -19.15 -8.24
C PHE A 43 1.73 -19.34 -9.52
N CYS A 44 2.70 -18.46 -9.77
CA CYS A 44 3.42 -18.41 -11.04
C CYS A 44 4.73 -19.18 -11.03
N ILE A 45 5.51 -19.11 -9.95
CA ILE A 45 6.84 -19.72 -9.88
C ILE A 45 6.70 -21.19 -9.52
N LYS A 46 7.21 -22.05 -10.40
CA LYS A 46 7.11 -23.51 -10.23
C LYS A 46 8.37 -24.12 -9.62
N ASP A 47 9.53 -23.51 -9.87
CA ASP A 47 10.82 -24.02 -9.41
C ASP A 47 11.68 -22.90 -8.84
N TYR A 48 11.71 -22.83 -7.50
CA TYR A 48 12.49 -21.85 -6.75
C TYR A 48 14.01 -22.14 -6.74
N LYS A 49 14.45 -23.28 -7.30
CA LYS A 49 15.88 -23.62 -7.40
C LYS A 49 16.53 -23.00 -8.63
N LYS A 50 15.74 -22.54 -9.61
CA LYS A 50 16.25 -21.84 -10.79
C LYS A 50 16.60 -20.41 -10.42
N LYS A 51 17.79 -19.99 -10.85
CA LYS A 51 18.26 -18.60 -10.70
C LYS A 51 17.41 -17.63 -11.51
N ASP A 52 16.93 -18.06 -12.67
CA ASP A 52 16.18 -17.23 -13.60
C ASP A 52 14.75 -17.76 -13.81
N LEU A 53 13.82 -16.81 -13.97
CA LEU A 53 12.44 -17.09 -14.32
C LEU A 53 12.34 -17.47 -15.80
N SER A 54 11.55 -18.50 -16.10
CA SER A 54 11.14 -18.77 -17.48
C SER A 54 10.25 -17.65 -18.02
N ASP A 55 10.19 -17.48 -19.34
CA ASP A 55 9.35 -16.44 -19.94
C ASP A 55 7.86 -16.63 -19.60
N ARG A 56 7.42 -17.88 -19.44
CA ARG A 56 6.06 -18.19 -18.97
C ARG A 56 5.83 -17.70 -17.54
N GLU A 57 6.81 -17.86 -16.65
CA GLU A 57 6.75 -17.36 -15.27
C GLU A 57 6.74 -15.83 -15.23
N LYS A 58 7.58 -15.17 -16.05
CA LYS A 58 7.59 -13.70 -16.19
C LYS A 58 6.24 -13.16 -16.63
N ILE A 59 5.66 -13.74 -17.69
CA ILE A 59 4.33 -13.36 -18.21
C ILE A 59 3.26 -13.59 -17.15
N CYS A 60 3.30 -14.72 -16.43
CA CYS A 60 2.37 -15.01 -15.35
C CYS A 60 2.47 -13.98 -14.23
N LEU A 61 3.69 -13.65 -13.78
CA LEU A 61 3.92 -12.69 -12.72
C LEU A 61 3.42 -11.29 -13.12
N SER A 62 3.69 -10.84 -14.34
CA SER A 62 3.20 -9.56 -14.87
C SER A 62 1.67 -9.48 -14.81
N ARG A 63 0.99 -10.49 -15.39
CA ARG A 63 -0.49 -10.54 -15.41
C ARG A 63 -1.09 -10.68 -14.02
N CYS A 64 -0.44 -11.42 -13.13
CA CYS A 64 -0.89 -11.55 -11.75
C CYS A 64 -0.77 -10.22 -11.01
N PHE A 65 0.34 -9.51 -11.18
CA PHE A 65 0.57 -8.21 -10.57
C PHE A 65 -0.45 -7.18 -11.05
N GLU A 66 -0.67 -7.07 -12.37
CA GLU A 66 -1.68 -6.17 -12.96
C GLU A 66 -3.06 -6.39 -12.35
N ARG A 67 -3.56 -7.64 -12.36
CA ARG A 67 -4.87 -7.97 -11.79
C ARG A 67 -4.99 -7.65 -10.30
N LYS A 68 -3.93 -7.90 -9.53
CA LYS A 68 -3.94 -7.60 -8.10
C LYS A 68 -3.86 -6.11 -7.82
N ASN A 69 -3.13 -5.35 -8.64
CA ASN A 69 -3.07 -3.91 -8.56
C ASN A 69 -4.42 -3.26 -8.90
N GLU A 70 -5.10 -3.74 -9.95
CA GLU A 70 -6.47 -3.32 -10.27
C GLU A 70 -7.43 -3.60 -9.10
N THR A 71 -7.38 -4.80 -8.53
CA THR A 71 -8.20 -5.17 -7.36
C THR A 71 -7.93 -4.22 -6.17
N LEU A 72 -6.67 -3.89 -5.92
CA LEU A 72 -6.28 -2.97 -4.86
C LEU A 72 -6.83 -1.57 -5.11
N GLN A 73 -6.68 -1.04 -6.33
CA GLN A 73 -7.20 0.27 -6.71
C GLN A 73 -8.72 0.35 -6.53
N THR A 74 -9.46 -0.64 -7.05
CA THR A 74 -10.93 -0.70 -6.87
C THR A 74 -11.32 -0.79 -5.40
N THR A 75 -10.57 -1.53 -4.58
CA THR A 75 -10.84 -1.64 -3.14
C THR A 75 -10.59 -0.30 -2.43
N MET A 76 -9.52 0.40 -2.77
CA MET A 76 -9.23 1.72 -2.20
C MET A 76 -10.27 2.77 -2.60
N GLU A 77 -10.71 2.77 -3.86
CA GLU A 77 -11.81 3.63 -4.33
C GLU A 77 -13.12 3.34 -3.59
N PHE A 78 -13.44 2.07 -3.37
CA PHE A 78 -14.63 1.67 -2.63
C PHE A 78 -14.57 2.11 -1.16
N LEU A 79 -13.44 1.88 -0.48
CA LEU A 79 -13.25 2.31 0.91
C LEU A 79 -13.31 3.83 1.04
N GLY A 80 -12.71 4.59 0.10
CA GLY A 80 -12.80 6.05 0.09
C GLY A 80 -14.24 6.57 -0.07
N LYS A 81 -15.09 5.86 -0.82
CA LYS A 81 -16.52 6.19 -0.94
C LYS A 81 -17.32 5.91 0.34
N LEU A 82 -16.95 4.88 1.11
CA LEU A 82 -17.60 4.56 2.38
C LEU A 82 -17.27 5.61 3.46
N GLU A 83 -16.04 6.12 3.50
CA GLU A 83 -15.68 7.20 4.42
C GLU A 83 -16.48 8.49 4.13
N GLN A 84 -16.80 8.79 2.87
CA GLN A 84 -17.59 9.98 2.49
C GLN A 84 -19.09 9.88 2.78
N THR A 85 -19.61 8.66 2.98
CA THR A 85 -21.03 8.42 3.28
C THR A 85 -21.31 8.23 4.77
N SER A 86 -20.26 8.35 5.60
CA SER A 86 -20.32 8.19 7.06
C SER A 86 -20.39 9.54 7.82
N ASP A 87 -20.51 10.67 7.11
CA ASP A 87 -20.75 12.02 7.64
C ASP A 87 -22.22 12.43 7.53
#